data_AF-A0A959UT13-F1
#
_entry.id   AF-A0A959UT13-F1
#
_cell.length_a   1.000
_cell.length_b   1.000
_cell.length_c   1.000
_cell.angle_alpha   90.00
_cell.angle_beta   90.00
_cell.angle_gamma   90.00
#
_symmetry.space_group_name_H-M   'P 1'
#
loop_
_entity.id
_entity.type
_entity.pdbx_description
1 polymer ?
#
loop_
_entity_poly.entity_id
_entity_poly.type
_entity_poly.pdbx_seq_one_letter_code
_entity_poly.pdbx_strand_id
1 'polypeptide(L)'
;MERGAANVAYIWGGVALEATANDTENNKPRPTVNSRMLALPMVAQFDAWSRYDSLAVPVFLKAERRPVAEHTEANKEEAISYAMARALTSVYPADSQLFADQLTALGYDPG
;
A
#
# COMPACT_ATOMS: atom_id res chain seq x y z
N MET A 1 3.69 12.90 9.40
CA MET A 1 2.71 11.84 9.17
C MET A 1 1.65 11.95 10.23
N GLU A 2 0.38 11.91 9.82
CA GLU A 2 -0.72 11.82 10.78
C GLU A 2 -0.57 10.56 11.65
N ARG A 3 -1.05 10.63 12.89
CA ARG A 3 -0.91 9.56 13.87
C ARG A 3 -2.20 8.78 14.00
N GLY A 4 -2.09 7.47 14.22
CA GLY A 4 -3.24 6.60 14.48
C GLY A 4 -4.10 6.36 13.23
N ALA A 5 -5.42 6.33 13.39
CA ALA A 5 -6.34 5.88 12.35
C ALA A 5 -6.41 6.77 11.10
N ALA A 6 -6.00 8.03 11.19
CA ALA A 6 -5.98 8.95 10.06
C ALA A 6 -4.71 8.79 9.17
N ASN A 7 -3.74 7.99 9.62
CA ASN A 7 -2.54 7.70 8.85
C ASN A 7 -2.86 6.90 7.58
N VAL A 8 -2.35 7.32 6.42
CA VAL A 8 -2.61 6.64 5.13
C VAL A 8 -2.20 5.16 5.12
N ALA A 9 -1.11 4.79 5.80
CA ALA A 9 -0.68 3.39 5.92
C ALA A 9 -1.67 2.58 6.77
N TYR A 10 -2.30 3.21 7.77
CA TYR A 10 -3.37 2.58 8.54
C TYR A 10 -4.63 2.38 7.70
N ILE A 11 -5.02 3.40 6.92
CA ILE A 11 -6.17 3.34 5.99
C ILE A 11 -5.98 2.20 4.99
N TRP A 12 -4.84 2.16 4.30
CA TRP A 12 -4.52 1.08 3.35
C TRP A 12 -4.39 -0.29 4.02
N GLY A 13 -3.95 -0.34 5.28
CA GLY A 13 -3.97 -1.56 6.09
C GLY A 13 -5.39 -2.12 6.25
N GLY A 14 -6.38 -1.26 6.50
CA GLY A 14 -7.79 -1.64 6.56
C GLY A 14 -8.30 -2.21 5.22
N VAL A 15 -7.99 -1.52 4.12
CA VAL A 15 -8.37 -1.97 2.76
C VAL A 15 -7.74 -3.32 2.40
N ALA A 16 -6.48 -3.54 2.79
CA ALA A 16 -5.80 -4.82 2.57
C ALA A 16 -6.43 -5.97 3.39
N LEU A 17 -6.90 -5.68 4.60
CA LEU A 17 -7.63 -6.66 5.42
C LEU A 17 -9.00 -6.98 4.83
N GLU A 18 -9.71 -5.99 4.28
CA GLU A 18 -10.96 -6.20 3.56
C GLU A 18 -10.77 -7.10 2.34
N ALA A 19 -9.77 -6.82 1.49
CA ALA A 19 -9.45 -7.68 0.35
C ALA A 19 -9.04 -9.10 0.78
N THR A 20 -8.35 -9.24 1.91
CA THR A 20 -8.01 -10.56 2.48
C THR A 20 -9.25 -11.31 2.95
N ALA A 21 -10.23 -10.61 3.53
CA ALA A 21 -11.51 -11.20 3.93
C ALA A 21 -12.29 -11.65 2.68
N ASN A 22 -12.40 -10.79 1.66
CA ASN A 22 -13.07 -11.12 0.39
C ASN A 22 -12.44 -12.33 -0.30
N ASP A 23 -11.10 -12.39 -0.38
CA ASP A 23 -10.40 -13.57 -0.92
C ASP A 23 -10.70 -14.84 -0.12
N THR A 24 -10.79 -14.73 1.20
CA THR A 24 -11.12 -15.86 2.08
C THR A 24 -12.52 -16.40 1.82
N GLU A 25 -13.50 -15.52 1.61
CA GLU A 25 -14.88 -15.92 1.25
C GLU A 25 -14.93 -16.59 -0.13
N ASN A 26 -14.20 -16.05 -1.11
CA ASN A 26 -14.21 -16.55 -2.49
C ASN A 26 -13.42 -17.85 -2.68
N ASN A 27 -12.31 -18.03 -1.96
CA ASN A 27 -11.35 -19.10 -2.20
C ASN A 27 -11.16 -20.06 -1.01
N LYS A 28 -11.95 -19.88 0.06
CA LYS A 28 -11.82 -20.55 1.36
C LYS A 28 -10.54 -20.15 2.13
N PRO A 29 -10.50 -20.36 3.46
CA PRO A 29 -9.30 -20.06 4.25
C PRO A 29 -8.06 -20.80 3.77
N ARG A 30 -7.00 -20.03 3.42
CA ARG A 30 -5.68 -20.55 3.03
C ARG A 30 -4.58 -19.78 3.76
N PRO A 31 -4.36 -20.02 5.07
CA PRO A 31 -3.60 -19.11 5.94
C PRO A 31 -2.20 -18.75 5.44
N THR A 32 -1.45 -19.72 4.89
CA THR A 32 -0.10 -19.49 4.37
C THR A 32 -0.10 -18.65 3.09
N VAL A 33 -1.04 -18.92 2.18
CA VAL A 33 -1.22 -18.17 0.93
C VAL A 33 -1.65 -16.74 1.25
N ASN A 34 -2.66 -16.58 2.10
CA ASN A 34 -3.22 -15.27 2.45
C ASN A 34 -2.19 -14.42 3.21
N SER A 35 -1.37 -15.03 4.08
CA SER A 35 -0.26 -14.31 4.73
C SER A 35 0.75 -13.78 3.71
N ARG A 36 1.09 -14.57 2.70
CA ARG A 36 2.04 -14.16 1.65
C ARG A 36 1.45 -13.06 0.76
N MET A 37 0.18 -13.18 0.41
CA MET A 37 -0.57 -12.20 -0.37
C MET A 37 -0.61 -10.86 0.37
N LEU A 38 -0.94 -10.86 1.66
CA LEU A 38 -0.97 -9.65 2.48
C LEU A 38 0.44 -9.04 2.68
N ALA A 39 1.49 -9.85 2.77
CA ALA A 39 2.85 -9.35 2.95
C ALA A 39 3.37 -8.54 1.75
N LEU A 40 2.96 -8.88 0.52
CA LEU A 40 3.40 -8.18 -0.71
C LEU A 40 3.09 -6.67 -0.72
N PRO A 41 1.83 -6.22 -0.57
CA PRO A 41 1.51 -4.80 -0.54
C PRO A 41 2.16 -4.11 0.67
N MET A 42 2.27 -4.79 1.82
CA MET A 42 2.93 -4.22 3.01
C MET A 42 4.42 -3.93 2.77
N VAL A 43 5.11 -4.77 2.00
CA VAL A 43 6.49 -4.49 1.57
C VAL A 43 6.51 -3.37 0.53
N ALA A 44 5.56 -3.35 -0.41
CA ALA A 44 5.48 -2.30 -1.43
C ALA A 44 5.31 -0.90 -0.82
N GLN A 45 4.43 -0.72 0.17
CA GLN A 45 4.29 0.58 0.86
C GLN A 45 5.58 1.00 1.56
N PHE A 46 6.27 0.06 2.22
CA PHE A 46 7.48 0.37 2.98
C PHE A 46 8.60 0.78 2.03
N ASP A 47 8.78 0.03 0.95
CA ASP A 47 9.77 0.32 -0.07
C ASP A 47 9.53 1.68 -0.71
N ALA A 48 8.28 2.03 -1.03
CA ALA A 48 7.92 3.33 -1.58
C ALA A 48 8.19 4.47 -0.57
N TRP A 49 7.68 4.35 0.65
CA TRP A 49 7.87 5.32 1.73
C TRP A 49 9.35 5.56 2.03
N SER A 50 10.16 4.50 2.04
CA SER A 50 11.59 4.56 2.37
C SER A 50 12.40 5.46 1.42
N ARG A 51 11.89 5.78 0.22
CA ARG A 51 12.56 6.72 -0.70
C ARG A 51 12.52 8.17 -0.19
N TYR A 52 11.65 8.45 0.77
CA TYR A 52 11.43 9.76 1.37
C TYR A 52 11.86 9.82 2.85
N ASP A 53 12.52 8.76 3.34
CA ASP A 53 13.10 8.71 4.67
C ASP A 53 14.64 8.78 4.58
N SER A 54 15.27 9.40 5.57
CA SER A 54 16.71 9.64 5.57
C SER A 54 17.54 8.39 5.84
N LEU A 55 16.98 7.38 6.53
CA LEU A 55 17.73 6.22 7.04
C LEU A 55 17.19 4.89 6.51
N ALA A 56 15.92 4.84 6.13
CA ALA A 56 15.28 3.59 5.73
C ALA A 56 15.96 2.96 4.50
N VAL A 57 16.12 1.65 4.57
CA VAL A 57 16.66 0.78 3.51
C VAL A 57 15.50 -0.05 2.97
N PRO A 58 15.26 -0.07 1.65
CA PRO A 58 14.14 -0.81 1.08
C PRO A 58 14.45 -2.31 1.13
N VAL A 59 13.42 -3.14 1.11
CA VAL A 59 13.56 -4.59 1.04
C VAL A 59 13.93 -5.02 -0.38
N PHE A 60 13.21 -4.54 -1.40
CA PHE A 60 13.40 -4.97 -2.79
C PHE A 60 13.62 -3.83 -3.79
N LEU A 61 13.07 -2.64 -3.52
CA LEU A 61 13.12 -1.51 -4.44
C LEU A 61 14.57 -1.04 -4.69
N LYS A 62 14.97 -1.08 -5.96
CA LYS A 62 16.25 -0.54 -6.43
C LYS A 62 16.01 0.80 -7.12
N ALA A 63 15.88 1.84 -6.32
CA ALA A 63 15.77 3.22 -6.79
C ALA A 63 16.52 4.15 -5.83
N GLU A 64 17.08 5.22 -6.39
CA GLU A 64 17.74 6.26 -5.60
C GLU A 64 16.77 6.91 -4.60
N ARG A 65 17.31 7.36 -3.47
CA ARG A 65 16.54 8.15 -2.50
C ARG A 65 16.14 9.48 -3.13
N ARG A 66 14.94 9.95 -2.85
CA ARG A 66 14.48 11.27 -3.32
C ARG A 66 15.28 12.40 -2.65
N PRO A 67 15.43 13.58 -3.29
CA PRO A 67 16.03 14.74 -2.66
C PRO A 67 15.35 15.09 -1.33
N VAL A 68 16.10 15.61 -0.36
CA VAL A 68 15.58 15.97 0.98
C VAL A 68 14.40 16.95 0.90
N ALA A 69 14.42 17.87 -0.07
CA ALA A 69 13.33 18.81 -0.31
C ALA A 69 11.99 18.13 -0.66
N GLU A 70 12.05 16.89 -1.15
CA GLU A 70 10.87 16.09 -1.50
C GLU A 70 10.41 15.18 -0.37
N HIS A 71 11.09 15.14 0.79
CA HIS A 71 10.71 14.31 1.95
C HIS A 71 9.52 14.91 2.71
N THR A 72 8.54 15.41 1.97
CA THR A 72 7.29 15.97 2.49
C THR A 72 6.34 14.86 2.87
N GLU A 73 5.35 15.19 3.69
CA GLU A 73 4.34 14.22 4.08
C GLU A 73 3.45 13.82 2.90
N ALA A 74 3.00 14.80 2.11
CA ALA A 74 2.17 14.55 0.94
C ALA A 74 2.83 13.57 -0.04
N ASN A 75 4.14 13.71 -0.29
CA ASN A 75 4.85 12.80 -1.19
C ASN A 75 4.98 11.38 -0.62
N LYS A 76 5.13 11.25 0.71
CA LYS A 76 5.14 9.95 1.39
C LYS A 76 3.79 9.27 1.25
N GLU A 77 2.71 10.04 1.47
CA GLU A 77 1.36 9.53 1.43
C GLU A 77 0.93 9.11 0.01
N GLU A 78 1.30 9.90 -0.98
CA GLU A 78 1.09 9.60 -2.40
C GLU A 78 1.86 8.35 -2.81
N ALA A 79 3.14 8.25 -2.44
CA ALA A 79 3.98 7.09 -2.77
C ALA A 79 3.46 5.80 -2.13
N ILE A 80 3.04 5.85 -0.86
CA ILE A 80 2.38 4.72 -0.19
C ILE A 80 1.10 4.34 -0.95
N SER A 81 0.27 5.32 -1.29
CA SER A 81 -1.04 5.06 -1.88
C SER A 81 -0.96 4.40 -3.24
N TYR A 82 -0.11 4.91 -4.13
CA TYR A 82 0.10 4.28 -5.43
C TYR A 82 0.77 2.90 -5.31
N ALA A 83 1.72 2.72 -4.39
CA ALA A 83 2.36 1.42 -4.18
C ALA A 83 1.36 0.38 -3.66
N MET A 84 0.54 0.75 -2.68
CA MET A 84 -0.51 -0.11 -2.12
C MET A 84 -1.54 -0.48 -3.18
N ALA A 85 -2.13 0.50 -3.86
CA ALA A 85 -3.16 0.25 -4.88
C ALA A 85 -2.66 -0.69 -5.97
N ARG A 86 -1.47 -0.44 -6.55
CA ARG A 86 -0.92 -1.27 -7.62
C ARG A 86 -0.57 -2.68 -7.14
N ALA A 87 0.01 -2.81 -5.94
CA ALA A 87 0.34 -4.11 -5.38
C ALA A 87 -0.92 -4.91 -5.03
N LEU A 88 -1.91 -4.26 -4.42
CA LEU A 88 -3.20 -4.87 -4.10
C LEU A 88 -3.96 -5.29 -5.36
N THR A 89 -4.03 -4.46 -6.41
CA THR A 89 -4.62 -4.85 -7.70
C THR A 89 -3.92 -6.08 -8.31
N SER A 90 -2.60 -6.18 -8.16
CA SER A 90 -1.84 -7.33 -8.65
C SER A 90 -2.10 -8.61 -7.86
N VAL A 91 -2.32 -8.48 -6.54
CA VAL A 91 -2.47 -9.63 -5.63
C VAL A 91 -3.94 -10.07 -5.50
N TYR A 92 -4.88 -9.13 -5.49
CA TYR A 92 -6.32 -9.30 -5.29
C TYR A 92 -7.10 -8.68 -6.46
N PRO A 93 -6.93 -9.17 -7.71
CA PRO A 93 -7.51 -8.52 -8.89
C PRO A 93 -9.05 -8.44 -8.87
N ALA A 94 -9.73 -9.32 -8.14
CA ALA A 94 -11.19 -9.29 -7.98
C ALA A 94 -11.68 -8.00 -7.27
N ASP A 95 -10.85 -7.40 -6.42
CA ASP A 95 -11.15 -6.19 -5.66
C ASP A 95 -10.51 -4.93 -6.29
N SER A 96 -10.11 -4.96 -7.57
CA SER A 96 -9.43 -3.83 -8.22
C SER A 96 -10.21 -2.51 -8.13
N GLN A 97 -11.55 -2.58 -8.17
CA GLN A 97 -12.40 -1.40 -8.02
C GLN A 97 -12.31 -0.79 -6.61
N LEU A 98 -12.24 -1.62 -5.55
CA LEU A 98 -12.05 -1.16 -4.17
C LEU A 98 -10.77 -0.32 -4.05
N PHE A 99 -9.69 -0.75 -4.69
CA PHE A 99 -8.40 -0.03 -4.64
C PHE A 99 -8.42 1.28 -5.44
N ALA A 100 -9.09 1.29 -6.60
CA ALA A 100 -9.28 2.51 -7.39
C ALA A 100 -10.18 3.54 -6.66
N ASP A 101 -11.25 3.07 -6.02
CA ASP A 101 -12.15 3.91 -5.23
C ASP A 101 -11.40 4.50 -4.02
N GLN A 102 -10.52 3.71 -3.38
CA GLN A 102 -9.69 4.20 -2.28
C GLN A 102 -8.69 5.27 -2.74
N LEU A 103 -8.07 5.14 -3.92
CA LEU A 103 -7.22 6.20 -4.47
C LEU A 103 -8.01 7.48 -4.70
N THR A 104 -9.18 7.37 -5.34
CA THR A 104 -10.09 8.50 -5.58
C THR A 104 -10.50 9.16 -4.27
N ALA A 105 -10.83 8.38 -3.23
CA ALA A 105 -11.21 8.88 -1.91
C ALA A 105 -10.08 9.64 -1.21
N LEU A 106 -8.82 9.30 -1.48
CA LEU A 106 -7.64 10.02 -1.00
C LEU A 106 -7.25 11.21 -1.90
N GLY A 107 -8.00 11.46 -2.98
CA GLY A 107 -7.75 12.57 -3.91
C GLY A 107 -6.71 12.27 -4.99
N TYR A 108 -6.34 10.99 -5.18
CA TYR A 108 -5.40 10.55 -6.21
C TYR A 108 -6.12 10.04 -7.46
N ASP A 109 -5.42 10.10 -8.59
CA ASP A 109 -5.89 9.54 -9.86
C ASP A 109 -5.67 8.01 -9.90
N PRO A 110 -6.71 7.17 -10.04
CA PRO A 110 -6.57 5.72 -10.05
C PRO A 110 -5.97 5.14 -11.35
N GLY A 111 -5.85 5.91 -12.44
CA GLY A 111 -5.29 5.41 -13.70
C GLY A 111 -5.48 6.35 -14.89
#